data_AF-A0AAN6Q6N5-F1
#
_entry.id   AF-A0AAN6Q6N5-F1
#
_cell.length_a   1.000
_cell.length_b   1.000
_cell.length_c   1.000
_cell.angle_alpha   90.00
_cell.angle_beta   90.00
_cell.angle_gamma   90.00
#
_symmetry.space_group_name_H-M   'P 1'
#
loop_
_entity.id
_entity.type
_entity.pdbx_description
1 polymer ?
#
loop_
_entity_poly.entity_id
_entity_poly.type
_entity_poly.pdbx_seq_one_letter_code
_entity_poly.pdbx_strand_id
1 'polypeptide(L)'
;MPYSGTPDYPLSISKVDFDSLPESYPGLVLDGNPFQRGVKYGRVFAEKIRANLCRHFDHPDLPSFDTCQWIIRDVYIPSLVDKWPRGWNELLGMAQGCQMDVEHLVYLNARDDLAAIRFLLEPDAQPPSYVPLPPTHAIESTSAFFSQKKTLGRTGPILAHSWSEKKRVHGDDDFMVLLEIHYLPDEHVKNMVILAEAGMVSGSGMNSMGIAVTGNPLFSTEDFVPSWGTKYFPVTCLERLLLEWASVKDIEDLLADMDTHASKHILIANEHGDSASLELGPLTTMGRDNAKPIYAHNGDLGNDAKLHTNHFHSWSYWQHRRGLLCRYRAQPSPSRLRRLKQLILENNQCKLSAEQIKLLFTDHERHPHSICEDGGDGDDDGGDHTTKTVALVMYHTKQRVVSLCKGPPCRATTMVHFAIREVGAVPTNMELSSRAVPGAYLCEADMKIAKDVVAALAGLDAGMVEQQLAAKRRRNISDSIANFKRRRFNNTAPAAVSVAAEDETRRRQNNTPGSDTAQDDI
;
A
#
# COMPACT_ATOMS: atom_id res chain seq x y z
N MET A 1 34.15 -13.75 -11.68
CA MET A 1 32.94 -13.12 -11.14
C MET A 1 31.75 -13.94 -11.60
N PRO A 2 30.77 -14.24 -10.74
CA PRO A 2 29.52 -14.84 -11.19
C PRO A 2 28.89 -13.93 -12.26
N TYR A 3 28.41 -14.53 -13.34
CA TYR A 3 27.84 -13.81 -14.47
C TYR A 3 26.48 -13.25 -14.07
N SER A 4 26.33 -11.93 -13.99
CA SER A 4 25.08 -11.24 -13.58
C SER A 4 24.02 -11.20 -14.70
N GLY A 5 24.25 -11.84 -15.84
CA GLY A 5 23.41 -11.69 -17.02
C GLY A 5 23.62 -10.36 -17.73
N THR A 6 22.98 -10.19 -18.88
CA THR A 6 22.72 -8.89 -19.51
C THR A 6 21.25 -8.82 -19.94
N PRO A 7 20.70 -7.65 -20.31
CA PRO A 7 19.34 -7.59 -20.85
C PRO A 7 19.12 -8.49 -22.09
N ASP A 8 20.16 -8.71 -22.90
CA ASP A 8 20.09 -9.59 -24.07
C ASP A 8 20.33 -11.07 -23.73
N TYR A 9 21.03 -11.34 -22.63
CA TYR A 9 21.34 -12.69 -22.14
C TYR A 9 21.03 -12.82 -20.64
N PRO A 10 19.74 -12.72 -20.26
CA PRO A 10 19.33 -12.77 -18.87
C PRO A 10 19.45 -14.17 -18.28
N LEU A 11 19.64 -14.23 -16.97
CA LEU A 11 19.64 -15.46 -16.18
C LEU A 11 18.23 -16.05 -16.08
N SER A 12 18.14 -17.35 -15.80
CA SER A 12 16.88 -17.99 -15.41
C SER A 12 16.94 -18.28 -13.92
N ILE A 13 15.95 -17.83 -13.15
CA ILE A 13 15.90 -18.01 -11.69
C ILE A 13 16.02 -19.50 -11.35
N SER A 14 15.38 -20.39 -12.10
CA SER A 14 15.48 -21.86 -11.96
C SER A 14 16.90 -22.45 -12.11
N LYS A 15 17.84 -21.73 -12.72
CA LYS A 15 19.20 -22.20 -13.04
C LYS A 15 20.29 -21.47 -12.26
N VAL A 16 19.91 -20.51 -11.42
CA VAL A 16 20.87 -19.73 -10.63
C VAL A 16 21.08 -20.41 -9.29
N ASP A 17 22.35 -20.64 -8.97
CA ASP A 17 22.77 -20.92 -7.60
C ASP A 17 22.94 -19.57 -6.89
N PHE A 18 21.93 -19.20 -6.09
CA PHE A 18 21.88 -17.90 -5.42
C PHE A 18 22.94 -17.74 -4.33
N ASP A 19 23.46 -18.83 -3.76
CA ASP A 19 24.56 -18.78 -2.80
C ASP A 19 25.86 -18.32 -3.48
N SER A 20 25.97 -18.57 -4.78
CA SER A 20 27.09 -18.11 -5.62
C SER A 20 26.89 -16.72 -6.23
N LEU A 21 25.75 -16.06 -5.99
CA LEU A 21 25.37 -14.76 -6.56
C LEU A 21 24.98 -13.75 -5.46
N PRO A 22 25.95 -13.30 -4.64
CA PRO A 22 25.69 -12.41 -3.49
C PRO A 22 25.11 -11.04 -3.86
N GLU A 23 25.25 -10.62 -5.12
CA GLU A 23 24.69 -9.39 -5.68
C GLU A 23 23.16 -9.45 -5.91
N SER A 24 22.53 -10.60 -5.66
CA SER A 24 21.08 -10.80 -5.79
C SER A 24 20.41 -11.24 -4.48
N TYR A 25 19.08 -11.32 -4.52
CA TYR A 25 18.28 -11.91 -3.44
C TYR A 25 18.07 -13.39 -3.66
N PRO A 26 17.87 -14.17 -2.59
CA PRO A 26 17.44 -15.55 -2.70
C PRO A 26 16.21 -15.66 -3.61
N GLY A 27 16.34 -16.46 -4.68
CA GLY A 27 15.27 -16.67 -5.64
C GLY A 27 14.61 -18.05 -5.49
N LEU A 28 13.32 -18.11 -5.80
CA LEU A 28 12.55 -19.35 -5.75
C LEU A 28 11.55 -19.42 -6.90
N VAL A 29 11.52 -20.55 -7.59
CA VAL A 29 10.45 -20.88 -8.54
C VAL A 29 9.30 -21.52 -7.77
N LEU A 30 8.11 -20.99 -7.92
CA LEU A 30 6.86 -21.50 -7.36
C LEU A 30 6.01 -22.09 -8.48
N ASP A 31 5.63 -23.35 -8.33
CA ASP A 31 4.86 -24.11 -9.31
C ASP A 31 3.81 -24.99 -8.61
N GLY A 32 2.84 -25.48 -9.38
CA GLY A 32 1.68 -26.20 -8.87
C GLY A 32 0.50 -25.29 -8.60
N ASN A 33 -0.54 -25.81 -7.95
CA ASN A 33 -1.74 -25.04 -7.62
C ASN A 33 -1.43 -23.96 -6.55
N PRO A 34 -2.34 -22.99 -6.31
CA PRO A 34 -2.09 -21.91 -5.36
C PRO A 34 -1.62 -22.37 -3.96
N PHE A 35 -2.26 -23.38 -3.39
CA PHE A 35 -1.88 -23.91 -2.08
C PHE A 35 -0.47 -24.52 -2.10
N GLN A 36 -0.13 -25.31 -3.13
CA GLN A 36 1.19 -25.92 -3.29
C GLN A 36 2.30 -24.87 -3.44
N ARG A 37 2.05 -23.81 -4.23
CA ARG A 37 2.96 -22.66 -4.35
C ARG A 37 3.20 -22.01 -2.99
N GLY A 38 2.12 -21.77 -2.23
CA GLY A 38 2.18 -21.30 -0.86
C GLY A 38 3.04 -22.19 0.03
N VAL A 39 2.76 -23.50 0.08
CA VAL A 39 3.51 -24.46 0.91
C VAL A 39 4.99 -24.47 0.56
N LYS A 40 5.33 -24.44 -0.73
CA LYS A 40 6.72 -24.39 -1.19
C LYS A 40 7.41 -23.12 -0.70
N TYR A 41 6.78 -21.97 -0.89
CA TYR A 41 7.29 -20.68 -0.41
C TYR A 41 7.49 -20.70 1.11
N GLY A 42 6.44 -21.01 1.86
CA GLY A 42 6.46 -21.03 3.33
C GLY A 42 7.53 -21.96 3.90
N ARG A 43 7.78 -23.11 3.27
CA ARG A 43 8.82 -24.06 3.71
C ARG A 43 10.23 -23.53 3.45
N VAL A 44 10.49 -23.03 2.24
CA VAL A 44 11.83 -22.60 1.83
C VAL A 44 12.28 -21.37 2.61
N PHE A 45 11.39 -20.40 2.80
CA PHE A 45 11.72 -19.14 3.47
C PHE A 45 11.21 -19.05 4.91
N ALA A 46 10.91 -20.19 5.56
CA ALA A 46 10.28 -20.23 6.89
C ALA A 46 10.98 -19.36 7.94
N GLU A 47 12.31 -19.41 8.01
CA GLU A 47 13.09 -18.61 8.97
C GLU A 47 13.03 -17.12 8.66
N LYS A 48 13.19 -16.75 7.38
CA LYS A 48 13.11 -15.34 6.93
C LYS A 48 11.70 -14.77 7.14
N ILE A 49 10.65 -15.56 6.92
CA ILE A 49 9.25 -15.20 7.20
C ILE A 49 9.05 -14.93 8.69
N ARG A 50 9.53 -15.83 9.57
CA ARG A 50 9.41 -15.65 11.03
C ARG A 50 10.15 -14.40 11.49
N ALA A 51 11.37 -14.18 11.01
CA ALA A 51 12.13 -12.98 11.33
C ALA A 51 11.42 -11.70 10.86
N ASN A 52 10.82 -11.73 9.66
CA ASN A 52 10.06 -10.59 9.14
C ASN A 52 8.80 -10.31 9.99
N LEU A 53 8.08 -11.34 10.39
CA LEU A 53 6.92 -11.21 11.28
C LEU A 53 7.30 -10.67 12.66
N CYS A 54 8.36 -11.21 13.27
CA CYS A 54 8.89 -10.70 14.54
C CYS A 54 9.25 -9.22 14.43
N ARG A 55 9.86 -8.79 13.31
CA ARG A 55 10.12 -7.37 13.06
C ARG A 55 8.84 -6.55 13.02
N HIS A 56 7.80 -7.03 12.36
CA HIS A 56 6.57 -6.26 12.16
C HIS A 56 5.66 -6.23 13.39
N PHE A 57 5.64 -7.28 14.22
CA PHE A 57 4.88 -7.26 15.47
C PHE A 57 5.36 -6.19 16.46
N ASP A 58 6.65 -5.91 16.47
CA ASP A 58 7.26 -4.89 17.33
C ASP A 58 7.46 -3.54 16.61
N HIS A 59 6.88 -3.36 15.41
CA HIS A 59 7.14 -2.19 14.60
C HIS A 59 6.36 -0.97 15.10
N PRO A 60 7.01 0.18 15.36
CA PRO A 60 6.37 1.34 15.99
C PRO A 60 5.27 1.99 15.15
N ASP A 61 5.31 1.80 13.82
CA ASP A 61 4.28 2.34 12.92
C ASP A 61 3.08 1.42 12.73
N LEU A 62 3.13 0.21 13.28
CA LEU A 62 2.02 -0.73 13.19
C LEU A 62 1.25 -0.83 14.50
N PRO A 63 -0.06 -1.11 14.45
CA PRO A 63 -0.80 -1.45 15.65
C PRO A 63 -0.38 -2.84 16.10
N SER A 64 -0.52 -3.11 17.40
CA SER A 64 -0.27 -4.45 17.91
C SER A 64 -1.14 -5.48 17.19
N PHE A 65 -0.63 -6.70 17.04
CA PHE A 65 -1.37 -7.78 16.38
C PHE A 65 -2.74 -8.01 17.05
N ASP A 66 -2.79 -7.99 18.38
CA ASP A 66 -4.03 -8.16 19.16
C ASP A 66 -5.09 -7.10 18.81
N THR A 67 -4.69 -5.82 18.67
CA THR A 67 -5.60 -4.75 18.24
C THR A 67 -6.13 -4.99 16.82
N CYS A 68 -5.34 -5.63 15.96
CA CYS A 68 -5.67 -5.87 14.56
C CYS A 68 -6.47 -7.15 14.29
N GLN A 69 -6.53 -8.10 15.25
CA GLN A 69 -7.10 -9.43 15.03
C GLN A 69 -8.50 -9.40 14.40
N TRP A 70 -9.38 -8.53 14.89
CA TRP A 70 -10.73 -8.41 14.34
C TRP A 70 -10.77 -7.80 12.93
N ILE A 71 -9.86 -6.87 12.60
CA ILE A 71 -9.78 -6.33 11.23
C ILE A 71 -9.32 -7.44 10.29
N ILE A 72 -8.33 -8.22 10.71
CA ILE A 72 -7.82 -9.36 9.94
C ILE A 72 -8.94 -10.38 9.69
N ARG A 73 -9.63 -10.83 10.75
CA ARG A 73 -10.66 -11.87 10.70
C ARG A 73 -11.94 -11.44 10.01
N ASP A 74 -12.45 -10.26 10.35
CA ASP A 74 -13.80 -9.83 9.96
C ASP A 74 -13.83 -8.90 8.75
N VAL A 75 -12.66 -8.37 8.32
CA VAL A 75 -12.57 -7.44 7.19
C VAL A 75 -11.69 -7.98 6.06
N TYR A 76 -10.42 -8.30 6.35
CA TYR A 76 -9.45 -8.68 5.31
C TYR A 76 -9.64 -10.10 4.79
N ILE A 77 -9.72 -11.10 5.68
CA ILE A 77 -9.89 -12.51 5.26
C ILE A 77 -11.16 -12.70 4.42
N PRO A 78 -12.35 -12.17 4.80
CA PRO A 78 -13.55 -12.31 3.99
C PRO A 78 -13.45 -11.64 2.63
N SER A 79 -12.71 -10.53 2.52
CA SER A 79 -12.44 -9.86 1.24
C SER A 79 -11.48 -10.67 0.37
N LEU A 80 -10.38 -11.19 0.94
CA LEU A 80 -9.42 -12.04 0.23
C LEU A 80 -10.09 -13.31 -0.31
N VAL A 81 -10.94 -13.97 0.49
CA VAL A 81 -11.69 -15.16 0.07
C VAL A 81 -12.67 -14.86 -1.07
N ASP A 82 -13.35 -13.71 -1.01
CA ASP A 82 -14.36 -13.31 -1.99
C ASP A 82 -13.74 -12.81 -3.30
N LYS A 83 -12.75 -11.92 -3.20
CA LYS A 83 -12.20 -11.16 -4.33
C LYS A 83 -10.96 -11.79 -4.94
N TRP A 84 -10.17 -12.53 -4.17
CA TRP A 84 -8.91 -13.12 -4.65
C TRP A 84 -8.62 -14.50 -4.02
N PRO A 85 -9.46 -15.50 -4.32
CA PRO A 85 -9.40 -16.80 -3.65
C PRO A 85 -8.12 -17.59 -3.98
N ARG A 86 -7.44 -17.29 -5.10
CA ARG A 86 -6.10 -17.83 -5.40
C ARG A 86 -5.05 -17.31 -4.43
N GLY A 87 -4.96 -16.00 -4.24
CA GLY A 87 -4.05 -15.40 -3.28
C GLY A 87 -4.32 -15.86 -1.85
N TRP A 88 -5.59 -16.04 -1.49
CA TRP A 88 -5.97 -16.62 -0.20
C TRP A 88 -5.42 -18.06 -0.03
N ASN A 89 -5.57 -18.92 -1.03
CA ASN A 89 -5.01 -20.27 -0.97
C ASN A 89 -3.48 -20.30 -0.95
N GLU A 90 -2.81 -19.36 -1.63
CA GLU A 90 -1.35 -19.17 -1.50
C GLU A 90 -0.97 -18.80 -0.06
N LEU A 91 -1.70 -17.89 0.59
CA LEU A 91 -1.46 -17.52 2.00
C LEU A 91 -1.69 -18.71 2.95
N LEU A 92 -2.73 -19.51 2.74
CA LEU A 92 -2.97 -20.74 3.52
C LEU A 92 -1.85 -21.76 3.35
N GLY A 93 -1.41 -21.97 2.11
CA GLY A 93 -0.27 -22.84 1.84
C GLY A 93 0.99 -22.33 2.50
N MET A 94 1.24 -21.02 2.43
CA MET A 94 2.40 -20.37 3.04
C MET A 94 2.40 -20.54 4.56
N ALA A 95 1.25 -20.32 5.21
CA ALA A 95 1.04 -20.54 6.64
C ALA A 95 1.38 -21.98 7.04
N GLN A 96 0.89 -22.97 6.27
CA GLN A 96 1.25 -24.37 6.49
C GLN A 96 2.75 -24.62 6.29
N GLY A 97 3.35 -24.00 5.27
CA GLY A 97 4.76 -24.18 4.95
C GLY A 97 5.70 -23.64 6.02
N CYS A 98 5.42 -22.45 6.54
CA CYS A 98 6.21 -21.82 7.60
C CYS A 98 5.75 -22.21 9.02
N GLN A 99 4.68 -23.01 9.15
CA GLN A 99 4.09 -23.44 10.42
C GLN A 99 3.70 -22.26 11.31
N MET A 100 2.95 -21.32 10.74
CA MET A 100 2.43 -20.14 11.44
C MET A 100 0.95 -19.98 11.15
N ASP A 101 0.24 -19.25 12.01
CA ASP A 101 -1.16 -18.90 11.75
C ASP A 101 -1.27 -17.98 10.55
N VAL A 102 -2.25 -18.25 9.68
CA VAL A 102 -2.48 -17.45 8.46
C VAL A 102 -2.77 -15.98 8.79
N GLU A 103 -3.34 -15.71 9.97
CA GLU A 103 -3.61 -14.35 10.45
C GLU A 103 -2.35 -13.51 10.60
N HIS A 104 -1.22 -14.13 11.01
CA HIS A 104 0.07 -13.45 11.05
C HIS A 104 0.52 -13.04 9.64
N LEU A 105 0.31 -13.91 8.65
CA LEU A 105 0.63 -13.57 7.26
C LEU A 105 -0.32 -12.51 6.70
N VAL A 106 -1.61 -12.52 7.05
CA VAL A 106 -2.55 -11.46 6.66
C VAL A 106 -2.17 -10.13 7.31
N TYR A 107 -1.74 -10.12 8.57
CA TYR A 107 -1.19 -8.92 9.23
C TYR A 107 -0.03 -8.33 8.43
N LEU A 108 0.94 -9.17 8.05
CA LEU A 108 2.07 -8.74 7.23
C LEU A 108 1.65 -8.25 5.84
N ASN A 109 0.70 -8.92 5.20
CA ASN A 109 0.18 -8.58 3.86
C ASN A 109 -0.90 -7.48 3.87
N ALA A 110 -1.18 -6.88 5.04
CA ALA A 110 -2.03 -5.70 5.22
C ALA A 110 -1.29 -4.59 5.97
N ARG A 111 0.04 -4.66 6.07
CA ARG A 111 0.83 -3.75 6.89
C ARG A 111 0.68 -2.28 6.51
N ASP A 112 0.54 -1.96 5.22
CA ASP A 112 0.36 -0.56 4.80
C ASP A 112 -1.02 -0.05 5.23
N ASP A 113 -2.05 -0.90 5.10
CA ASP A 113 -3.41 -0.61 5.55
C ASP A 113 -3.44 -0.34 7.06
N LEU A 114 -2.78 -1.22 7.84
CA LEU A 114 -2.71 -1.13 9.29
C LEU A 114 -1.88 0.06 9.77
N ALA A 115 -0.76 0.35 9.10
CA ALA A 115 0.05 1.54 9.35
C ALA A 115 -0.77 2.82 9.09
N ALA A 116 -1.58 2.83 8.03
CA ALA A 116 -2.45 3.95 7.71
C ALA A 116 -3.47 4.24 8.83
N ILE A 117 -3.91 3.26 9.61
CA ILE A 117 -4.94 3.46 10.64
C ILE A 117 -4.40 3.36 12.06
N ARG A 118 -3.08 3.19 12.24
CA ARG A 118 -2.44 2.99 13.54
C ARG A 118 -2.88 4.02 14.60
N PHE A 119 -2.76 5.31 14.31
CA PHE A 119 -3.10 6.35 15.29
C PHE A 119 -4.61 6.44 15.61
N LEU A 120 -5.47 5.84 14.79
CA LEU A 120 -6.91 5.76 15.06
C LEU A 120 -7.24 4.59 16.01
N LEU A 121 -6.42 3.54 15.97
CA LEU A 121 -6.58 2.35 16.81
C LEU A 121 -5.90 2.50 18.18
N GLU A 122 -4.73 3.13 18.23
CA GLU A 122 -3.91 3.25 19.44
C GLU A 122 -3.51 4.72 19.69
N PRO A 123 -4.46 5.60 20.07
CA PRO A 123 -4.23 7.04 20.19
C PRO A 123 -3.25 7.43 21.31
N ASP A 124 -3.16 6.61 22.37
CA ASP A 124 -2.28 6.87 23.53
C ASP A 124 -0.80 6.63 23.22
N ALA A 125 -0.48 6.01 22.08
CA ALA A 125 0.89 5.78 21.63
C ALA A 125 1.48 6.98 20.86
N GLN A 126 0.87 8.17 20.97
CA GLN A 126 1.38 9.39 20.36
C GLN A 126 2.53 10.02 21.19
N PRO A 127 3.60 10.54 20.56
CA PRO A 127 4.48 11.48 21.23
C PRO A 127 3.71 12.79 21.56
N PRO A 128 4.01 13.45 22.68
CA PRO A 128 3.18 14.51 23.29
C PRO A 128 3.10 15.86 22.54
N SER A 129 3.46 15.94 21.25
CA SER A 129 3.43 17.19 20.48
C SER A 129 2.12 17.37 19.71
N TYR A 130 1.38 18.43 20.07
CA TYR A 130 0.04 18.83 19.62
C TYR A 130 -0.07 19.33 18.15
N VAL A 131 0.62 18.67 17.23
CA VAL A 131 0.39 18.82 15.79
C VAL A 131 0.15 17.41 15.27
N PRO A 132 -0.84 17.15 14.41
CA PRO A 132 -0.93 15.90 13.66
C PRO A 132 0.27 15.87 12.70
N LEU A 133 1.45 15.59 13.25
CA LEU A 133 2.65 15.40 12.50
C LEU A 133 2.44 14.12 11.67
N PRO A 134 2.87 14.12 10.40
CA PRO A 134 2.94 12.89 9.62
C PRO A 134 3.67 11.83 10.45
N PRO A 135 3.37 10.52 10.32
CA PRO A 135 4.28 9.50 10.86
C PRO A 135 5.68 9.87 10.40
N THR A 136 6.57 10.23 11.35
CA THR A 136 7.94 10.72 11.14
C THR A 136 8.87 9.62 10.60
N HIS A 137 8.28 8.61 9.98
CA HIS A 137 8.69 7.21 10.07
C HIS A 137 8.16 6.37 8.91
N ALA A 138 7.40 6.94 7.98
CA ALA A 138 6.81 6.12 6.94
C ALA A 138 7.84 5.69 5.87
N ILE A 139 7.57 4.57 5.20
CA ILE A 139 8.48 3.95 4.22
C ILE A 139 8.54 4.75 2.91
N GLU A 140 9.72 5.25 2.56
CA GLU A 140 9.95 6.00 1.33
C GLU A 140 10.17 5.06 0.13
N SER A 141 9.69 5.44 -1.05
CA SER A 141 9.93 4.73 -2.31
C SER A 141 9.85 5.70 -3.49
N THR A 142 10.53 5.38 -4.59
CA THR A 142 10.55 6.19 -5.82
C THR A 142 10.21 5.32 -7.01
N SER A 143 9.18 5.67 -7.76
CA SER A 143 8.72 4.92 -8.94
C SER A 143 8.79 5.78 -10.19
N ALA A 144 9.21 5.19 -11.30
CA ALA A 144 9.31 5.88 -12.59
C ALA A 144 8.95 4.95 -13.75
N PHE A 145 8.17 5.45 -14.69
CA PHE A 145 7.95 4.84 -16.01
C PHE A 145 8.63 5.70 -17.07
N PHE A 146 9.25 5.05 -18.05
CA PHE A 146 9.83 5.66 -19.24
C PHE A 146 9.28 4.94 -20.49
N SER A 147 8.63 5.66 -21.39
CA SER A 147 8.11 5.10 -22.63
C SER A 147 9.22 4.76 -23.62
N GLN A 148 8.89 4.02 -24.68
CA GLN A 148 9.81 3.76 -25.79
C GLN A 148 10.37 5.02 -26.47
N LYS A 149 9.72 6.19 -26.32
CA LYS A 149 10.24 7.47 -26.83
C LYS A 149 11.30 8.08 -25.93
N LYS A 150 11.36 7.65 -24.66
CA LYS A 150 12.34 8.08 -23.65
C LYS A 150 13.44 7.07 -23.40
N THR A 151 13.31 5.83 -23.86
CA THR A 151 14.34 4.79 -23.73
C THR A 151 15.15 4.60 -25.02
N LEU A 152 16.46 4.37 -24.90
CA LEU A 152 17.39 4.29 -26.03
C LEU A 152 17.30 2.95 -26.76
N GLY A 153 17.54 2.97 -28.08
CA GLY A 153 17.69 1.74 -28.86
C GLY A 153 16.44 0.87 -28.91
N ARG A 154 16.62 -0.44 -28.71
CA ARG A 154 15.57 -1.48 -28.74
C ARG A 154 15.02 -1.84 -27.36
N THR A 155 15.41 -1.13 -26.31
CA THR A 155 15.05 -1.41 -24.91
C THR A 155 13.54 -1.44 -24.67
N GLY A 156 12.78 -0.59 -25.39
CA GLY A 156 11.34 -0.46 -25.18
C GLY A 156 11.02 0.18 -23.82
N PRO A 157 9.74 0.18 -23.41
CA PRO A 157 9.34 0.82 -22.16
C PRO A 157 10.00 0.18 -20.93
N ILE A 158 10.34 1.02 -19.94
CA ILE A 158 10.89 0.59 -18.65
C ILE A 158 10.02 1.13 -17.52
N LEU A 159 9.67 0.26 -16.57
CA LEU A 159 9.14 0.64 -15.27
C LEU A 159 10.22 0.37 -14.21
N ALA A 160 10.64 1.40 -13.48
CA ALA A 160 11.66 1.36 -12.45
C ALA A 160 11.06 1.67 -11.08
N HIS A 161 11.53 0.96 -10.06
CA HIS A 161 11.08 1.13 -8.68
C HIS A 161 12.26 0.99 -7.71
N SER A 162 12.47 2.03 -6.91
CA SER A 162 13.40 2.05 -5.78
C SER A 162 12.60 1.91 -4.49
N TRP A 163 12.85 0.81 -3.79
CA TRP A 163 12.21 0.44 -2.53
C TRP A 163 13.17 0.76 -1.39
N SER A 164 12.74 1.55 -0.40
CA SER A 164 13.50 1.76 0.84
C SER A 164 12.79 1.15 2.04
N GLU A 165 13.54 0.82 3.08
CA GLU A 165 13.03 0.32 4.35
C GLU A 165 13.74 1.00 5.52
N LYS A 166 13.16 0.90 6.72
CA LYS A 166 13.85 1.33 7.94
C LYS A 166 15.00 0.41 8.31
N LYS A 167 16.17 0.99 8.55
CA LYS A 167 17.35 0.33 9.13
C LYS A 167 17.19 0.28 10.66
N ARG A 168 17.44 -0.88 11.27
CA ARG A 168 17.50 -1.03 12.73
C ARG A 168 18.92 -0.77 13.23
N VAL A 169 19.03 -0.42 14.51
CA VAL A 169 20.31 -0.24 15.23
C VAL A 169 21.13 -1.54 15.32
N HIS A 170 20.46 -2.70 15.25
CA HIS A 170 21.08 -4.03 15.30
C HIS A 170 20.57 -4.92 14.16
N GLY A 171 21.36 -5.10 13.10
CA GLY A 171 21.16 -6.17 12.10
C GLY A 171 21.21 -5.72 10.63
N ASP A 172 21.80 -6.57 9.79
CA ASP A 172 21.72 -6.56 8.33
C ASP A 172 20.48 -7.34 7.83
N ASP A 173 19.33 -7.16 8.48
CA ASP A 173 18.12 -7.93 8.18
C ASP A 173 17.60 -7.59 6.77
N ASP A 174 17.94 -8.44 5.81
CA ASP A 174 17.44 -8.43 4.44
C ASP A 174 16.26 -9.40 4.35
N PHE A 175 15.04 -8.91 4.13
CA PHE A 175 13.84 -9.74 3.94
C PHE A 175 13.47 -9.96 2.48
N MET A 176 14.17 -9.35 1.52
CA MET A 176 13.80 -9.43 0.11
C MET A 176 14.01 -10.83 -0.46
N VAL A 177 13.09 -11.26 -1.33
CA VAL A 177 13.11 -12.52 -2.06
C VAL A 177 12.63 -12.29 -3.50
N LEU A 178 13.15 -13.09 -4.43
CA LEU A 178 12.76 -13.05 -5.84
C LEU A 178 11.94 -14.30 -6.18
N LEU A 179 10.69 -14.12 -6.58
CA LEU A 179 9.77 -15.23 -6.86
C LEU A 179 9.49 -15.31 -8.35
N GLU A 180 9.75 -16.47 -8.97
CA GLU A 180 9.24 -16.80 -10.31
C GLU A 180 8.02 -17.71 -10.13
N ILE A 181 6.86 -17.28 -10.59
CA ILE A 181 5.58 -17.94 -10.31
C ILE A 181 5.04 -18.53 -11.60
N HIS A 182 4.91 -19.86 -11.62
CA HIS A 182 4.39 -20.64 -12.72
C HIS A 182 2.95 -21.05 -12.42
N TYR A 183 2.03 -20.60 -13.26
CA TYR A 183 0.61 -20.90 -13.15
C TYR A 183 0.27 -22.15 -13.96
N LEU A 184 -0.71 -22.92 -13.48
CA LEU A 184 -1.26 -24.02 -14.25
C LEU A 184 -2.06 -23.48 -15.45
N PRO A 185 -2.11 -24.18 -16.59
CA PRO A 185 -2.81 -23.70 -17.78
C PRO A 185 -4.31 -23.37 -17.58
N ASP A 186 -4.97 -24.08 -16.66
CA ASP A 186 -6.39 -23.92 -16.29
C ASP A 186 -6.65 -22.73 -15.36
N GLU A 187 -5.62 -22.18 -14.71
CA GLU A 187 -5.74 -20.92 -13.95
C GLU A 187 -5.92 -19.70 -14.87
N HIS A 188 -5.62 -19.84 -16.17
CA HIS A 188 -5.70 -18.75 -17.15
C HIS A 188 -4.96 -17.46 -16.75
N VAL A 189 -3.87 -17.62 -15.99
CA VAL A 189 -2.97 -16.53 -15.59
C VAL A 189 -1.59 -16.78 -16.14
N LYS A 190 -0.90 -15.67 -16.39
CA LYS A 190 0.43 -15.65 -16.98
C LYS A 190 1.49 -15.77 -15.91
N ASN A 191 2.56 -16.48 -16.22
CA ASN A 191 3.71 -16.57 -15.33
C ASN A 191 4.24 -15.18 -15.01
N MET A 192 4.79 -14.99 -13.82
CA MET A 192 5.25 -13.68 -13.38
C MET A 192 6.50 -13.78 -12.52
N VAL A 193 7.23 -12.68 -12.44
CA VAL A 193 8.33 -12.50 -11.50
C VAL A 193 7.97 -11.37 -10.55
N ILE A 194 8.20 -11.60 -9.26
CA ILE A 194 7.90 -10.65 -8.19
C ILE A 194 9.10 -10.52 -7.28
N LEU A 195 9.48 -9.27 -7.01
CA LEU A 195 10.35 -8.91 -5.91
C LEU A 195 9.46 -8.51 -4.72
N ALA A 196 9.58 -9.26 -3.63
CA ALA A 196 8.78 -9.07 -2.42
C ALA A 196 9.65 -9.28 -1.18
N GLU A 197 9.10 -9.01 0.00
CA GLU A 197 9.68 -9.52 1.24
C GLU A 197 9.15 -10.91 1.58
N ALA A 198 9.97 -11.69 2.28
CA ALA A 198 9.59 -13.01 2.77
C ALA A 198 8.32 -12.93 3.62
N GLY A 199 7.31 -13.69 3.23
CA GLY A 199 6.01 -13.75 3.89
C GLY A 199 4.94 -12.91 3.20
N MET A 200 5.34 -12.06 2.25
CA MET A 200 4.42 -11.33 1.40
C MET A 200 4.10 -12.12 0.14
N VAL A 201 2.81 -12.16 -0.24
CA VAL A 201 2.33 -12.74 -1.51
C VAL A 201 2.42 -11.74 -2.67
N SER A 202 2.61 -10.47 -2.32
CA SER A 202 2.62 -9.31 -3.21
C SER A 202 3.90 -8.48 -3.06
N GLY A 203 4.19 -7.70 -4.08
CA GLY A 203 5.39 -6.88 -4.20
C GLY A 203 5.44 -6.23 -5.58
N SER A 204 6.60 -5.69 -5.94
CA SER A 204 6.84 -5.14 -7.27
C SER A 204 7.05 -6.31 -8.25
N GLY A 205 6.45 -6.27 -9.44
CA GLY A 205 6.60 -7.39 -10.37
C GLY A 205 6.25 -7.11 -11.82
N MET A 206 6.40 -8.15 -12.64
CA MET A 206 5.99 -8.17 -14.04
C MET A 206 5.53 -9.57 -14.45
N ASN A 207 4.49 -9.66 -15.27
CA ASN A 207 4.05 -10.92 -15.88
C ASN A 207 4.71 -11.18 -17.24
N SER A 208 4.57 -12.39 -17.76
CA SER A 208 5.17 -12.85 -19.01
C SER A 208 4.58 -12.17 -20.27
N MET A 209 3.50 -11.40 -20.12
CA MET A 209 2.92 -10.52 -21.15
C MET A 209 3.47 -9.10 -21.07
N GLY A 210 4.49 -8.85 -20.23
CA GLY A 210 5.11 -7.54 -20.10
C GLY A 210 4.26 -6.51 -19.35
N ILE A 211 3.21 -6.92 -18.62
CA ILE A 211 2.52 -6.03 -17.66
C ILE A 211 3.37 -5.96 -16.39
N ALA A 212 3.93 -4.79 -16.11
CA ALA A 212 4.66 -4.48 -14.89
C ALA A 212 3.81 -3.64 -13.96
N VAL A 213 3.87 -3.93 -12.66
CA VAL A 213 3.13 -3.25 -11.61
C VAL A 213 4.06 -3.00 -10.42
N THR A 214 4.03 -1.79 -9.91
CA THR A 214 4.68 -1.41 -8.66
C THR A 214 3.78 -0.45 -7.88
N GLY A 215 4.05 -0.26 -6.59
CA GLY A 215 3.28 0.67 -5.77
C GLY A 215 4.14 1.47 -4.81
N ASN A 216 3.55 2.56 -4.30
CA ASN A 216 4.11 3.36 -3.23
C ASN A 216 3.04 3.53 -2.15
N PRO A 217 3.38 3.36 -0.85
CA PRO A 217 2.43 3.65 0.21
C PRO A 217 2.06 5.13 0.20
N LEU A 218 0.77 5.41 0.34
CA LEU A 218 0.20 6.75 0.47
C LEU A 218 -0.72 6.77 1.68
N PHE A 219 -0.71 7.87 2.43
CA PHE A 219 -1.58 8.04 3.59
C PHE A 219 -2.36 9.35 3.48
N SER A 220 -3.67 9.27 3.69
CA SER A 220 -4.60 10.41 3.66
C SER A 220 -5.42 10.49 4.93
N THR A 221 -5.95 11.68 5.24
CA THR A 221 -6.91 11.84 6.36
C THR A 221 -8.26 11.18 6.13
N GLU A 222 -8.51 10.60 4.94
CA GLU A 222 -9.69 9.80 4.63
C GLU A 222 -9.50 8.31 4.94
N ASP A 223 -8.26 7.85 5.17
CA ASP A 223 -8.00 6.48 5.63
C ASP A 223 -8.69 6.25 6.99
N PHE A 224 -9.45 5.15 7.10
CA PHE A 224 -10.37 4.96 8.22
C PHE A 224 -10.32 3.53 8.77
N VAL A 225 -10.63 3.39 10.06
CA VAL A 225 -10.83 2.08 10.69
C VAL A 225 -12.14 1.50 10.15
N PRO A 226 -12.12 0.32 9.49
CA PRO A 226 -13.32 -0.26 8.90
C PRO A 226 -14.37 -0.59 9.97
N SER A 227 -15.63 -0.80 9.56
CA SER A 227 -16.67 -1.25 10.49
C SER A 227 -16.71 -2.78 10.55
N TRP A 228 -17.14 -3.33 11.68
CA TRP A 228 -17.31 -4.78 11.82
C TRP A 228 -18.21 -5.36 10.72
N GLY A 229 -17.79 -6.47 10.11
CA GLY A 229 -18.55 -7.16 9.06
C GLY A 229 -18.53 -6.49 7.68
N THR A 230 -17.76 -5.42 7.50
CA THR A 230 -17.44 -4.87 6.17
C THR A 230 -16.34 -5.70 5.51
N LYS A 231 -16.20 -5.59 4.18
CA LYS A 231 -15.14 -6.28 3.43
C LYS A 231 -14.30 -5.24 2.71
N TYR A 232 -13.03 -5.13 3.09
CA TYR A 232 -12.06 -4.28 2.39
C TYR A 232 -10.86 -5.12 2.00
N PHE A 233 -10.41 -4.95 0.76
CA PHE A 233 -9.24 -5.66 0.25
C PHE A 233 -7.95 -4.98 0.75
N PRO A 234 -6.96 -5.74 1.28
CA PRO A 234 -5.69 -5.17 1.69
C PRO A 234 -4.95 -4.54 0.51
N VAL A 235 -4.60 -3.25 0.59
CA VAL A 235 -3.96 -2.54 -0.52
C VAL A 235 -2.57 -3.06 -0.83
N THR A 236 -1.87 -3.63 0.16
CA THR A 236 -0.56 -4.28 -0.05
C THR A 236 -0.65 -5.53 -0.95
N CYS A 237 -1.82 -6.16 -1.06
CA CYS A 237 -2.06 -7.31 -1.94
C CYS A 237 -2.39 -6.94 -3.40
N LEU A 238 -2.63 -5.66 -3.70
CA LEU A 238 -3.14 -5.24 -5.01
C LEU A 238 -2.17 -5.55 -6.14
N GLU A 239 -0.88 -5.23 -6.00
CA GLU A 239 0.08 -5.41 -7.10
C GLU A 239 0.09 -6.85 -7.63
N ARG A 240 0.05 -7.85 -6.73
CA ARG A 240 -0.06 -9.25 -7.13
C ARG A 240 -1.36 -9.56 -7.89
N LEU A 241 -2.49 -9.09 -7.39
CA LEU A 241 -3.78 -9.28 -8.05
C LEU A 241 -3.77 -8.64 -9.45
N LEU A 242 -3.22 -7.43 -9.58
CA LEU A 242 -3.17 -6.70 -10.85
C LEU A 242 -2.27 -7.38 -11.88
N LEU A 243 -1.19 -8.02 -11.45
CA LEU A 243 -0.29 -8.80 -12.33
C LEU A 243 -0.98 -10.01 -13.00
N GLU A 244 -2.14 -10.44 -12.50
CA GLU A 244 -2.92 -11.52 -13.13
C GLU A 244 -3.64 -11.09 -14.42
N TRP A 245 -3.65 -9.79 -14.73
CA TRP A 245 -4.37 -9.21 -15.87
C TRP A 245 -3.45 -8.90 -17.07
N ALA A 246 -4.07 -8.76 -18.25
CA ALA A 246 -3.36 -8.64 -19.52
C ALA A 246 -3.37 -7.22 -20.12
N SER A 247 -4.13 -6.28 -19.56
CA SER A 247 -4.20 -4.90 -20.08
C SER A 247 -4.30 -3.87 -18.96
N VAL A 248 -3.77 -2.67 -19.22
CA VAL A 248 -3.82 -1.54 -18.28
C VAL A 248 -5.27 -1.11 -18.03
N LYS A 249 -6.11 -1.14 -19.07
CA LYS A 249 -7.52 -0.77 -18.97
C LYS A 249 -8.31 -1.73 -18.08
N ASP A 250 -8.12 -3.04 -18.24
CA ASP A 250 -8.84 -4.01 -17.40
C ASP A 250 -8.43 -3.89 -15.92
N ILE A 251 -7.17 -3.52 -15.67
CA ILE A 251 -6.67 -3.21 -14.33
C ILE A 251 -7.35 -1.95 -13.77
N GLU A 252 -7.50 -0.88 -14.56
CA GLU A 252 -8.24 0.32 -14.15
C GLU A 252 -9.71 0.00 -13.82
N ASP A 253 -10.36 -0.81 -14.67
CA ASP A 253 -11.74 -1.26 -14.45
C ASP A 253 -11.86 -2.12 -13.18
N LEU A 254 -10.93 -3.06 -12.93
CA LEU A 254 -10.90 -3.86 -11.70
C LEU A 254 -10.74 -2.99 -10.46
N LEU A 255 -9.81 -2.04 -10.49
CA LEU A 255 -9.57 -1.15 -9.35
C LEU A 255 -10.81 -0.31 -9.05
N ALA A 256 -11.54 0.13 -10.08
CA ALA A 256 -12.77 0.91 -9.90
C ALA A 256 -13.85 0.12 -9.14
N ASP A 257 -13.82 -1.21 -9.21
CA ASP A 257 -14.73 -2.09 -8.47
C ASP A 257 -14.19 -2.55 -7.11
N MET A 258 -12.92 -2.26 -6.79
CA MET A 258 -12.30 -2.72 -5.55
C MET A 258 -12.62 -1.81 -4.36
N ASP A 259 -12.96 -2.40 -3.22
CA ASP A 259 -13.20 -1.67 -1.98
C ASP A 259 -11.94 -1.69 -1.12
N THR A 260 -11.37 -0.50 -0.86
CA THR A 260 -10.21 -0.32 0.03
C THR A 260 -10.52 0.73 1.08
N HIS A 261 -9.92 0.60 2.26
CA HIS A 261 -10.09 1.56 3.37
C HIS A 261 -8.81 2.36 3.68
N ALA A 262 -7.75 2.08 2.91
CA ALA A 262 -6.46 2.73 2.97
C ALA A 262 -6.04 3.23 1.59
N SER A 263 -5.23 4.27 1.61
CA SER A 263 -4.68 4.92 0.43
C SER A 263 -3.46 4.19 -0.12
N LYS A 264 -3.24 4.26 -1.43
CA LYS A 264 -2.09 3.66 -2.10
C LYS A 264 -1.85 4.29 -3.47
N HIS A 265 -0.60 4.35 -3.90
CA HIS A 265 -0.27 4.59 -5.30
C HIS A 265 0.09 3.30 -6.01
N ILE A 266 -0.37 3.17 -7.26
CA ILE A 266 -0.06 2.07 -8.17
C ILE A 266 0.47 2.66 -9.49
N LEU A 267 1.59 2.16 -9.98
CA LEU A 267 2.11 2.45 -11.32
C LEU A 267 2.14 1.16 -12.14
N ILE A 268 1.47 1.21 -13.28
CA ILE A 268 1.34 0.10 -14.24
C ILE A 268 1.95 0.52 -15.57
N ALA A 269 2.63 -0.40 -16.25
CA ALA A 269 3.06 -0.24 -17.63
C ALA A 269 3.05 -1.56 -18.40
N ASN A 270 2.82 -1.51 -19.71
CA ASN A 270 2.89 -2.68 -20.59
C ASN A 270 4.05 -2.60 -21.61
N GLU A 271 4.19 -3.66 -22.42
CA GLU A 271 5.19 -3.81 -23.49
C GLU A 271 5.00 -2.83 -24.66
N HIS A 272 3.80 -2.25 -24.81
CA HIS A 272 3.46 -1.26 -25.84
C HIS A 272 3.67 0.19 -25.40
N GLY A 273 3.86 0.43 -24.10
CA GLY A 273 4.03 1.75 -23.50
C GLY A 273 2.74 2.36 -22.95
N ASP A 274 1.63 1.63 -22.95
CA ASP A 274 0.44 2.02 -22.17
C ASP A 274 0.82 1.98 -20.70
N SER A 275 0.42 3.01 -19.96
CA SER A 275 0.81 3.17 -18.57
C SER A 275 -0.19 4.02 -17.80
N ALA A 276 -0.42 3.65 -16.55
CA ALA A 276 -1.31 4.34 -15.63
C ALA A 276 -0.58 4.57 -14.30
N SER A 277 -0.64 5.80 -13.77
CA SER A 277 -0.18 6.13 -12.43
C SER A 277 -1.42 6.52 -11.62
N LEU A 278 -1.84 5.65 -10.72
CA LEU A 278 -3.14 5.71 -10.06
C LEU A 278 -2.94 5.97 -8.57
N GLU A 279 -3.56 7.03 -8.06
CA GLU A 279 -3.66 7.29 -6.63
C GLU A 279 -5.03 6.82 -6.14
N LEU A 280 -5.01 5.81 -5.27
CA LEU A 280 -6.16 5.21 -4.63
C LEU A 280 -6.35 5.84 -3.26
N GLY A 281 -7.59 6.16 -2.90
CA GLY A 281 -7.95 6.58 -1.55
C GLY A 281 -9.41 6.25 -1.25
N PRO A 282 -9.73 5.91 0.01
CA PRO A 282 -11.10 5.70 0.44
C PRO A 282 -11.90 7.00 0.33
N LEU A 283 -13.15 6.93 -0.12
CA LEU A 283 -14.05 8.07 -0.07
C LEU A 283 -15.09 7.90 1.03
N THR A 284 -14.99 8.74 2.06
CA THR A 284 -16.02 8.88 3.09
C THR A 284 -16.72 10.23 2.99
N THR A 285 -16.97 10.76 1.79
CA THR A 285 -17.75 12.00 1.66
C THR A 285 -19.25 11.69 1.67
N MET A 286 -19.87 11.92 2.83
CA MET A 286 -21.26 12.35 2.98
C MET A 286 -22.32 11.51 2.22
N GLY A 287 -22.50 10.25 2.62
CA GLY A 287 -23.74 9.51 2.32
C GLY A 287 -24.07 9.30 0.84
N ARG A 288 -23.07 9.23 -0.04
CA ARG A 288 -23.25 8.72 -1.41
C ARG A 288 -22.53 7.39 -1.55
N ASP A 289 -23.29 6.34 -1.73
CA ASP A 289 -22.83 4.94 -1.72
C ASP A 289 -21.92 4.53 -2.91
N ASN A 290 -21.50 5.42 -3.82
CA ASN A 290 -20.98 4.98 -5.14
C ASN A 290 -19.82 5.81 -5.75
N ALA A 291 -19.05 6.59 -5.00
CA ALA A 291 -17.87 7.27 -5.59
C ALA A 291 -16.57 6.68 -5.02
N LYS A 292 -15.85 5.93 -5.85
CA LYS A 292 -14.52 5.35 -5.57
C LYS A 292 -13.48 6.14 -6.35
N PRO A 293 -12.85 7.16 -5.77
CA PRO A 293 -12.05 8.06 -6.56
C PRO A 293 -10.67 7.46 -6.76
N ILE A 294 -10.50 6.80 -7.91
CA ILE A 294 -9.20 6.51 -8.48
C ILE A 294 -8.77 7.75 -9.22
N TYR A 295 -7.65 8.34 -8.80
CA TYR A 295 -7.10 9.49 -9.49
C TYR A 295 -5.97 9.04 -10.39
N ALA A 296 -6.24 9.03 -11.69
CA ALA A 296 -5.20 8.90 -12.69
C ALA A 296 -4.36 10.18 -12.71
N HIS A 297 -3.09 10.06 -12.31
CA HIS A 297 -2.09 11.09 -12.43
C HIS A 297 -1.37 10.97 -13.78
N ASN A 298 -1.59 11.94 -14.66
CA ASN A 298 -0.98 11.96 -15.99
C ASN A 298 0.46 12.52 -16.03
N GLY A 299 1.02 12.99 -14.91
CA GLY A 299 2.39 13.45 -14.81
C GLY A 299 2.67 14.84 -15.41
N ASP A 300 3.70 15.52 -14.89
CA ASP A 300 4.24 16.76 -15.48
C ASP A 300 5.12 16.48 -16.71
N LEU A 301 5.57 15.24 -16.89
CA LEU A 301 6.39 14.79 -18.03
C LEU A 301 5.54 14.12 -19.14
N GLY A 302 4.21 14.23 -19.05
CA GLY A 302 3.26 13.71 -20.02
C GLY A 302 3.24 12.18 -20.13
N ASN A 303 2.83 11.67 -21.29
CA ASN A 303 2.68 10.23 -21.51
C ASN A 303 4.00 9.46 -21.63
N ASP A 304 5.12 10.16 -21.82
CA ASP A 304 6.40 9.53 -22.11
C ASP A 304 7.26 9.26 -20.86
N ALA A 305 6.94 9.89 -19.73
CA ALA A 305 7.45 9.49 -18.42
C ALA A 305 6.45 9.80 -17.30
N LYS A 306 6.27 8.87 -16.37
CA LYS A 306 5.43 9.06 -15.17
C LYS A 306 6.28 8.82 -13.94
N LEU A 307 6.27 9.73 -12.98
CA LEU A 307 7.11 9.67 -11.78
C LEU A 307 6.22 9.81 -10.55
N HIS A 308 6.54 9.07 -9.50
CA HIS A 308 5.82 9.13 -8.24
C HIS A 308 6.73 8.81 -7.06
N THR A 309 6.40 9.39 -5.90
CA THR A 309 7.01 9.06 -4.61
C THR A 309 5.92 8.68 -3.61
N ASN A 310 5.88 9.24 -2.41
CA ASN A 310 4.93 8.85 -1.35
C ASN A 310 3.96 9.98 -0.98
N HIS A 311 3.69 10.92 -1.89
CA HIS A 311 2.71 11.97 -1.68
C HIS A 311 1.75 12.04 -2.87
N PHE A 312 0.52 12.48 -2.62
CA PHE A 312 -0.46 12.72 -3.66
C PHE A 312 -0.04 13.90 -4.55
N HIS A 313 0.08 13.65 -5.84
CA HIS A 313 0.33 14.60 -6.91
C HIS A 313 -0.93 15.28 -7.43
N SER A 314 -2.08 14.60 -7.46
CA SER A 314 -3.32 15.12 -8.06
C SER A 314 -3.99 16.22 -7.22
N TRP A 315 -3.17 16.97 -6.47
CA TRP A 315 -3.43 18.00 -5.48
C TRP A 315 -4.46 19.06 -5.92
N SER A 316 -4.63 19.35 -7.21
CA SER A 316 -5.68 20.25 -7.70
C SER A 316 -7.10 19.68 -7.50
N TYR A 317 -7.28 18.35 -7.59
CA TYR A 317 -8.56 17.70 -7.33
C TYR A 317 -8.79 17.42 -5.84
N TRP A 318 -7.73 17.11 -5.08
CA TRP A 318 -7.80 16.91 -3.63
C TRP A 318 -8.07 18.23 -2.86
N GLN A 319 -7.57 19.38 -3.34
CA GLN A 319 -7.83 20.71 -2.74
C GLN A 319 -9.29 21.16 -2.77
N HIS A 320 -10.09 20.69 -3.73
CA HIS A 320 -11.53 21.03 -3.76
C HIS A 320 -12.31 20.37 -2.62
N ARG A 321 -11.70 19.42 -1.89
CA ARG A 321 -12.24 18.85 -0.65
C ARG A 321 -11.66 19.58 0.56
N ARG A 322 -12.45 20.49 1.16
CA ARG A 322 -12.08 21.15 2.42
C ARG A 322 -11.83 20.08 3.51
N GLY A 323 -10.59 19.96 3.98
CA GLY A 323 -10.22 19.10 5.12
C GLY A 323 -9.41 17.84 4.79
N LEU A 324 -9.13 17.57 3.51
CA LEU A 324 -8.41 16.39 3.07
C LEU A 324 -6.91 16.67 2.94
N LEU A 325 -6.10 15.93 3.71
CA LEU A 325 -4.66 16.14 3.79
C LEU A 325 -3.91 14.84 3.50
N CYS A 326 -2.87 14.94 2.68
CA CYS A 326 -1.82 13.91 2.64
C CYS A 326 -1.15 13.87 4.03
N ARG A 327 -1.30 12.74 4.74
CA ARG A 327 -0.61 12.49 6.01
C ARG A 327 0.86 12.19 5.81
N TYR A 328 1.29 12.01 4.56
CA TYR A 328 2.68 11.79 4.17
C TYR A 328 3.32 13.11 3.69
N ARG A 329 3.12 14.19 4.44
CA ARG A 329 3.65 15.53 4.09
C ARG A 329 5.08 15.76 4.58
N ALA A 330 5.80 14.68 4.90
CA ALA A 330 7.21 14.75 5.24
C ALA A 330 7.99 15.38 4.07
N GLN A 331 8.94 16.27 4.38
CA GLN A 331 9.76 16.99 3.40
C GLN A 331 10.52 16.09 2.38
N PRO A 332 10.91 14.83 2.69
CA PRO A 332 11.61 13.95 1.75
C PRO A 332 10.87 13.67 0.44
N SER A 333 9.61 13.26 0.51
CA SER A 333 8.88 12.72 -0.65
C SER A 333 8.70 13.72 -1.81
N PRO A 334 8.24 14.98 -1.59
CA PRO A 334 8.21 16.01 -2.64
C PRO A 334 9.60 16.42 -3.13
N SER A 335 10.61 16.33 -2.26
CA SER A 335 11.99 16.68 -2.59
C SER A 335 12.61 15.66 -3.56
N ARG A 336 12.49 14.36 -3.27
CA ARG A 336 12.94 13.26 -4.13
C ARG A 336 12.30 13.34 -5.51
N LEU A 337 11.00 13.59 -5.56
CA LEU A 337 10.28 13.74 -6.83
C LEU A 337 10.83 14.92 -7.65
N ARG A 338 10.97 16.10 -7.03
CA ARG A 338 11.50 17.30 -7.70
C ARG A 338 12.90 17.05 -8.24
N ARG A 339 13.75 16.38 -7.43
CA ARG A 339 15.12 16.03 -7.83
C ARG A 339 15.14 15.05 -9.00
N LEU A 340 14.32 14.00 -8.98
CA LEU A 340 14.24 13.06 -10.10
C LEU A 340 13.79 13.75 -11.40
N LYS A 341 12.80 14.64 -11.31
CA LYS A 341 12.37 15.47 -12.45
C LYS A 341 13.52 16.32 -12.99
N GLN A 342 14.26 16.99 -12.10
CA GLN A 342 15.42 17.80 -12.46
C GLN A 342 16.48 16.96 -13.17
N LEU A 343 16.87 15.81 -12.62
CA LEU A 343 17.84 14.91 -13.24
C LEU A 343 17.41 14.46 -14.64
N ILE A 344 16.13 14.16 -14.84
CA ILE A 344 15.59 13.78 -16.15
C ILE A 344 15.65 14.96 -17.15
N LEU A 345 15.35 16.18 -16.70
CA LEU A 345 15.40 17.38 -17.54
C LEU A 345 16.83 17.83 -17.85
N GLU A 346 17.77 17.65 -16.93
CA GLU A 346 19.20 17.92 -17.11
C GLU A 346 19.84 16.98 -18.13
N ASN A 347 19.32 15.76 -18.25
CA ASN A 347 19.62 14.83 -19.34
C ASN A 347 18.95 15.25 -20.67
N ASN A 348 18.94 16.57 -20.96
CA ASN A 348 18.25 17.31 -22.03
C ASN A 348 18.60 16.87 -23.48
N GLN A 349 19.27 15.73 -23.64
CA GLN A 349 19.63 15.10 -24.90
C GLN A 349 19.16 13.65 -24.93
N CYS A 350 18.22 13.38 -25.83
CA CYS A 350 17.94 12.04 -26.34
C CYS A 350 17.45 11.01 -25.31
N LYS A 351 16.99 9.90 -25.86
CA LYS A 351 16.54 8.72 -25.13
C LYS A 351 17.59 8.22 -24.13
N LEU A 352 17.16 7.77 -22.95
CA LEU A 352 17.99 7.23 -21.88
C LEU A 352 18.26 5.73 -22.05
N SER A 353 19.49 5.27 -21.88
CA SER A 353 19.80 3.84 -21.71
C SER A 353 19.30 3.32 -20.34
N ALA A 354 19.27 2.00 -20.17
CA ALA A 354 18.91 1.41 -18.88
C ALA A 354 19.91 1.79 -17.78
N GLU A 355 21.19 1.88 -18.12
CA GLU A 355 22.27 2.33 -17.22
C GLU A 355 22.09 3.81 -16.85
N GLN A 356 21.71 4.67 -17.80
CA GLN A 356 21.40 6.07 -17.50
C GLN A 356 20.18 6.19 -16.58
N ILE A 357 19.15 5.36 -16.78
CA ILE A 357 18.00 5.31 -15.86
C ILE A 357 18.45 4.88 -14.47
N LYS A 358 19.26 3.82 -14.34
CA LYS A 358 19.85 3.41 -13.06
C LYS A 358 20.58 4.57 -12.37
N LEU A 359 21.39 5.34 -13.10
CA LEU A 359 22.13 6.48 -12.56
C LEU A 359 21.23 7.59 -12.00
N LEU A 360 20.01 7.78 -12.52
CA LEU A 360 19.05 8.71 -11.92
C LEU A 360 18.67 8.31 -10.48
N PHE A 361 18.69 7.01 -10.20
CA PHE A 361 18.37 6.45 -8.89
C PHE A 361 19.57 6.32 -7.95
N THR A 362 20.79 6.70 -8.37
CA THR A 362 21.97 6.74 -7.50
C THR A 362 22.21 8.11 -6.86
N ASP A 363 21.26 9.05 -7.04
CA ASP A 363 21.41 10.43 -6.57
C ASP A 363 21.30 10.54 -5.03
N HIS A 364 22.26 11.27 -4.46
CA HIS A 364 22.39 11.53 -3.03
C HIS A 364 22.07 12.98 -2.64
N GLU A 365 21.44 13.77 -3.52
CA GLU A 365 21.05 15.13 -3.13
C GLU A 365 20.01 15.05 -2.01
N ARG A 366 20.24 15.80 -0.92
CA ARG A 366 19.43 15.81 0.31
C ARG A 366 19.53 14.54 1.15
N HIS A 367 20.69 13.88 1.12
CA HIS A 367 21.08 12.86 2.11
C HIS A 367 20.75 13.32 3.56
N PRO A 368 20.23 12.44 4.44
CA PRO A 368 20.01 11.00 4.24
C PRO A 368 18.74 10.64 3.47
N HIS A 369 17.84 11.60 3.23
CA HIS A 369 16.53 11.39 2.61
C HIS A 369 16.52 11.62 1.08
N SER A 370 17.59 11.16 0.42
CA SER A 370 17.82 11.27 -1.02
C SER A 370 17.02 10.26 -1.84
N ILE A 371 17.14 10.28 -3.17
CA ILE A 371 16.54 9.24 -4.03
C ILE A 371 17.19 7.88 -3.73
N CYS A 372 18.52 7.86 -3.61
CA CYS A 372 19.29 6.73 -3.12
C CYS A 372 19.55 6.90 -1.63
N GLU A 373 18.80 6.23 -0.78
CA GLU A 373 19.05 6.24 0.67
C GLU A 373 20.10 5.17 0.97
N ASP A 374 21.35 5.54 1.20
CA ASP A 374 22.43 4.57 1.46
C ASP A 374 22.49 4.07 2.92
N GLY A 375 21.64 4.62 3.79
CA GLY A 375 21.59 4.30 5.21
C GLY A 375 22.65 5.01 6.06
N GLY A 376 23.36 6.01 5.50
CA GLY A 376 24.34 6.87 6.15
C GLY A 376 25.62 6.17 6.63
N ASP A 377 26.74 6.89 6.61
CA ASP A 377 27.98 6.54 7.30
C ASP A 377 28.10 7.42 8.57
N GLY A 378 27.60 6.98 9.73
CA GLY A 378 27.74 7.81 10.94
C GLY A 378 27.08 7.26 12.20
N ASP A 379 27.89 7.20 13.26
CA ASP A 379 27.60 6.88 14.66
C ASP A 379 26.71 7.92 15.38
N ASP A 380 25.71 8.54 14.73
CA ASP A 380 24.91 9.59 15.37
C ASP A 380 23.57 9.07 15.93
N ASP A 381 23.51 9.11 17.26
CA ASP A 381 22.36 9.12 18.16
C ASP A 381 21.36 7.96 18.05
N GLY A 382 21.82 6.72 18.25
CA GLY A 382 21.08 5.65 18.97
C GLY A 382 19.60 5.42 18.63
N GLY A 383 19.15 5.87 17.47
CA GLY A 383 17.75 6.11 17.15
C GLY A 383 17.33 5.30 15.94
N ASP A 384 16.15 4.71 16.04
CA ASP A 384 15.51 3.80 15.07
C ASP A 384 15.00 4.54 13.80
N HIS A 385 15.77 5.51 13.29
CA HIS A 385 15.28 6.56 12.36
C HIS A 385 16.02 6.62 11.02
N THR A 386 16.94 5.69 10.73
CA THR A 386 17.65 5.67 9.45
C THR A 386 16.88 4.84 8.43
N THR A 387 16.64 5.37 7.23
CA THR A 387 16.05 4.64 6.09
C THR A 387 17.15 4.25 5.10
N LYS A 388 16.96 3.14 4.38
CA LYS A 388 17.90 2.63 3.38
C LYS A 388 17.14 2.06 2.20
N THR A 389 17.56 2.42 0.99
CA THR A 389 17.14 1.75 -0.25
C THR A 389 17.55 0.29 -0.18
N VAL A 390 16.55 -0.57 -0.04
CA VAL A 390 16.76 -2.01 -0.01
C VAL A 390 16.91 -2.55 -1.41
N ALA A 391 16.20 -2.06 -2.42
CA ALA A 391 16.34 -2.55 -3.79
C ALA A 391 16.04 -1.48 -4.84
N LEU A 392 16.69 -1.59 -6.00
CA LEU A 392 16.24 -0.97 -7.25
C LEU A 392 15.91 -2.07 -8.25
N VAL A 393 14.68 -2.09 -8.74
CA VAL A 393 14.22 -3.03 -9.76
C VAL A 393 13.75 -2.27 -11.01
N MET A 394 14.09 -2.79 -12.19
CA MET A 394 13.62 -2.28 -13.47
C MET A 394 13.01 -3.41 -14.30
N TYR A 395 11.79 -3.20 -14.76
CA TYR A 395 11.06 -4.10 -15.65
C TYR A 395 11.15 -3.59 -17.08
N HIS A 396 11.88 -4.34 -17.91
CA HIS A 396 11.99 -4.10 -19.34
C HIS A 396 10.79 -4.77 -20.01
N THR A 397 9.65 -4.06 -20.07
CA THR A 397 8.34 -4.68 -20.38
C THR A 397 8.34 -5.40 -21.73
N LYS A 398 8.98 -4.79 -22.73
CA LYS A 398 9.11 -5.38 -24.07
C LYS A 398 10.08 -6.55 -24.16
N GLN A 399 11.19 -6.51 -23.41
CA GLN A 399 12.21 -7.57 -23.41
C GLN A 399 11.84 -8.73 -22.48
N ARG A 400 10.88 -8.53 -21.57
CA ARG A 400 10.48 -9.49 -20.53
C ARG A 400 11.66 -9.85 -19.62
N VAL A 401 12.43 -8.82 -19.26
CA VAL A 401 13.60 -8.90 -18.39
C VAL A 401 13.40 -8.05 -17.15
N VAL A 402 13.78 -8.60 -16.01
CA VAL A 402 13.86 -7.91 -14.72
C VAL A 402 15.33 -7.63 -14.43
N SER A 403 15.69 -6.36 -14.27
CA SER A 403 17.03 -5.93 -13.86
C SER A 403 16.99 -5.50 -12.41
N LEU A 404 17.86 -6.03 -11.57
CA LEU A 404 17.81 -5.89 -10.12
C LEU A 404 19.16 -5.42 -9.55
N CYS A 405 19.12 -4.41 -8.68
CA CYS A 405 20.18 -4.11 -7.74
C CYS A 405 19.74 -4.51 -6.32
N LYS A 406 20.56 -5.32 -5.65
CA LYS A 406 20.47 -5.52 -4.22
C LYS A 406 21.06 -4.31 -3.48
N GLY A 407 20.28 -3.74 -2.56
CA GLY A 407 20.67 -2.56 -1.80
C GLY A 407 20.61 -1.26 -2.58
N PRO A 408 21.26 -0.21 -2.06
CA PRO A 408 21.34 1.10 -2.70
C PRO A 408 22.06 0.99 -4.05
N PRO A 409 21.46 1.47 -5.16
CA PRO A 409 22.01 1.29 -6.51
C PRO A 409 23.37 1.99 -6.72
N CYS A 410 23.75 2.95 -5.87
CA CYS A 410 25.07 3.60 -5.88
C CYS A 410 26.21 2.65 -5.46
N ARG A 411 25.91 1.62 -4.66
CA ARG A 411 26.89 0.61 -4.20
C ARG A 411 26.95 -0.61 -5.12
N ALA A 412 25.99 -0.77 -6.03
CA ALA A 412 25.93 -1.88 -6.96
C ALA A 412 26.81 -1.63 -8.20
N THR A 413 27.85 -2.43 -8.40
CA THR A 413 28.71 -2.40 -9.59
C THR A 413 27.95 -2.74 -10.88
N THR A 414 27.05 -3.72 -10.84
CA THR A 414 26.19 -4.10 -11.97
C THR A 414 24.77 -4.43 -11.49
N MET A 415 23.81 -4.46 -12.42
CA MET A 415 22.51 -5.09 -12.17
C MET A 415 22.59 -6.58 -12.49
N VAL A 416 21.75 -7.36 -11.82
CA VAL A 416 21.50 -8.77 -12.15
C VAL A 416 20.24 -8.85 -13.01
N HIS A 417 20.30 -9.57 -14.12
CA HIS A 417 19.22 -9.63 -15.11
C HIS A 417 18.57 -11.01 -15.14
N PHE A 418 17.25 -11.07 -15.00
CA PHE A 418 16.45 -12.31 -15.02
C PHE A 418 15.39 -12.27 -16.11
N ALA A 419 15.21 -13.40 -16.80
CA ALA A 419 14.16 -13.57 -17.80
C ALA A 419 12.85 -14.01 -17.16
N ILE A 420 11.73 -13.52 -17.67
CA ILE A 420 10.41 -14.07 -17.37
C ILE A 420 10.07 -15.13 -18.43
N ARG A 421 9.83 -16.37 -18.01
CA ARG A 421 9.58 -17.48 -18.93
C ARG A 421 8.16 -18.01 -18.83
N GLU A 422 7.58 -18.27 -19.99
CA GLU A 422 6.45 -19.19 -20.11
C GLU A 422 6.98 -20.63 -20.13
N VAL A 423 6.29 -21.53 -19.45
CA VAL A 423 6.62 -22.96 -19.52
C VAL A 423 6.16 -23.48 -20.89
N GLY A 424 7.11 -23.88 -21.75
CA GLY A 424 6.80 -24.54 -23.02
C GLY A 424 6.53 -23.65 -24.23
N ALA A 425 7.06 -22.42 -24.28
CA ALA A 425 6.86 -21.53 -25.44
C ALA A 425 7.42 -22.12 -26.76
N VAL A 426 6.51 -22.60 -27.61
CA VAL A 426 6.67 -22.72 -29.07
C VAL A 426 6.67 -21.29 -29.66
N PRO A 427 7.42 -21.00 -30.75
CA PRO A 427 7.46 -19.67 -31.34
C PRO A 427 6.06 -19.14 -31.67
N THR A 428 5.81 -17.91 -31.27
CA THR A 428 4.55 -17.17 -31.38
C THR A 428 4.08 -17.05 -32.83
N ASN A 429 3.04 -17.82 -33.17
CA ASN A 429 2.11 -17.58 -34.28
C ASN A 429 0.72 -18.07 -33.85
N MET A 430 0.14 -17.47 -32.82
CA MET A 430 -1.30 -17.55 -32.59
C MET A 430 -1.72 -16.42 -31.64
N GLU A 431 -2.49 -15.47 -32.17
CA GLU A 431 -3.24 -14.50 -31.38
C GLU A 431 -4.23 -15.27 -30.51
N LEU A 432 -4.03 -15.25 -29.19
CA LEU A 432 -5.00 -15.75 -28.24
C LEU A 432 -6.05 -14.66 -27.97
N SER A 433 -7.30 -15.02 -28.25
CA SER A 433 -8.51 -14.22 -28.03
C SER A 433 -8.62 -13.70 -26.59
N SER A 434 -8.79 -12.38 -26.46
CA SER A 434 -8.77 -11.57 -25.23
C SER A 434 -10.08 -11.57 -24.42
N ARG A 435 -10.66 -12.74 -24.10
CA ARG A 435 -11.97 -12.78 -23.41
C ARG A 435 -12.09 -13.63 -22.13
N ALA A 436 -11.02 -14.23 -21.63
CA ALA A 436 -11.08 -14.89 -20.32
C ALA A 436 -10.77 -13.88 -19.21
N VAL A 437 -11.76 -13.58 -18.37
CA VAL A 437 -11.56 -12.83 -17.12
C VAL A 437 -10.75 -13.72 -16.16
N PRO A 438 -9.55 -13.30 -15.72
CA PRO A 438 -8.82 -14.01 -14.68
C PRO A 438 -9.62 -13.88 -13.36
N GLY A 439 -10.06 -14.98 -12.77
CA GLY A 439 -10.63 -14.93 -11.41
C GLY A 439 -11.74 -15.91 -11.02
N ALA A 440 -12.25 -16.77 -11.91
CA ALA A 440 -13.45 -17.57 -11.57
C ALA A 440 -13.23 -19.08 -11.36
N TYR A 441 -12.04 -19.64 -11.59
CA TYR A 441 -11.86 -21.09 -11.56
C TYR A 441 -10.71 -21.50 -10.64
N LEU A 442 -11.02 -21.63 -9.35
CA LEU A 442 -10.32 -22.61 -8.51
C LEU A 442 -10.99 -23.97 -8.74
N CYS A 443 -10.24 -25.07 -8.65
CA CYS A 443 -10.87 -26.38 -8.64
C CYS A 443 -11.82 -26.51 -7.43
N GLU A 444 -12.88 -27.31 -7.52
CA GLU A 444 -13.88 -27.45 -6.45
C GLU A 444 -13.25 -27.81 -5.09
N ALA A 445 -12.14 -28.54 -5.10
CA ALA A 445 -11.38 -28.91 -3.91
C ALA A 445 -10.73 -27.68 -3.23
N ASP A 446 -10.10 -26.78 -3.99
CA ASP A 446 -9.47 -25.57 -3.45
C ASP A 446 -10.51 -24.54 -2.96
N MET A 447 -11.67 -24.46 -3.63
CA MET A 447 -12.81 -23.68 -3.13
C MET A 447 -13.38 -24.22 -1.82
N LYS A 448 -13.46 -25.54 -1.68
CA LYS A 448 -13.93 -26.18 -0.46
C LYS A 448 -12.97 -25.94 0.70
N ILE A 449 -11.66 -26.06 0.48
CA ILE A 449 -10.64 -25.74 1.49
C ILE A 449 -10.76 -24.28 1.95
N ALA A 450 -10.87 -23.33 1.01
CA ALA A 450 -11.03 -21.91 1.33
C ALA A 450 -12.27 -21.64 2.20
N LYS A 451 -13.41 -22.27 1.88
CA LYS A 451 -14.66 -22.13 2.64
C LYS A 451 -14.62 -22.82 4.01
N ASP A 452 -14.04 -24.01 4.09
CA ASP A 452 -13.94 -24.80 5.32
C ASP A 452 -13.06 -24.08 6.36
N VAL A 453 -11.99 -23.39 5.93
CA VAL A 453 -11.15 -22.57 6.83
C VAL A 453 -11.91 -21.35 7.36
N VAL A 454 -12.67 -20.64 6.53
CA VAL A 454 -13.50 -19.51 6.99
C VAL A 454 -14.53 -19.98 8.02
N ALA A 455 -15.15 -21.14 7.79
CA ALA A 455 -16.09 -21.74 8.74
C ALA A 455 -15.41 -22.14 10.06
N ALA A 456 -14.18 -22.67 10.00
CA ALA A 456 -13.40 -23.03 11.18
C ALA A 456 -12.97 -21.78 11.99
N LEU A 457 -12.54 -20.71 11.33
CA LEU A 457 -12.19 -19.44 11.97
C LEU A 457 -13.41 -18.77 12.62
N ALA A 458 -14.58 -18.80 11.96
CA ALA A 458 -15.83 -18.30 12.52
C ALA A 458 -16.34 -19.13 13.72
N GLY A 459 -16.01 -20.42 13.77
CA GLY A 459 -16.46 -21.36 14.80
C GLY A 459 -15.74 -21.27 16.15
N LEU A 460 -14.54 -20.66 16.19
CA LEU A 460 -13.73 -20.56 17.41
C LEU A 460 -14.05 -19.31 18.28
N ASP A 461 -14.67 -18.27 17.70
CA ASP A 461 -14.86 -16.96 18.38
C ASP A 461 -16.31 -16.68 18.81
N ALA A 462 -17.27 -17.49 18.37
CA ALA A 462 -18.70 -17.25 18.64
C ALA A 462 -19.02 -17.17 20.15
N GLY A 463 -18.32 -17.93 20.99
CA GLY A 463 -18.53 -17.96 22.44
C GLY A 463 -18.01 -16.73 23.20
N MET A 464 -16.92 -16.11 22.73
CA MET A 464 -16.34 -14.91 23.37
C MET A 464 -17.02 -13.63 22.88
N VAL A 465 -17.39 -13.58 21.60
CA VAL A 465 -18.13 -12.47 21.00
C VAL A 465 -19.54 -12.37 21.59
N GLU A 466 -20.25 -13.48 21.82
CA GLU A 466 -21.56 -13.45 22.51
C GLU A 466 -21.45 -12.92 23.94
N GLN A 467 -20.39 -13.30 24.68
CA GLN A 467 -20.17 -12.82 26.04
C GLN A 467 -19.83 -11.32 26.08
N GLN A 468 -19.01 -10.83 25.15
CA GLN A 468 -18.69 -9.40 25.04
C GLN A 468 -19.89 -8.57 24.56
N LEU A 469 -20.68 -9.06 23.60
CA LEU A 469 -21.93 -8.44 23.16
C LEU A 469 -22.99 -8.42 24.26
N ALA A 470 -23.10 -9.49 25.05
CA ALA A 470 -23.98 -9.55 26.22
C ALA A 470 -23.54 -8.57 27.31
N ALA A 471 -22.24 -8.42 27.55
CA ALA A 471 -21.70 -7.44 28.50
C ALA A 471 -21.94 -5.98 28.05
N LYS A 472 -21.78 -5.70 26.74
CA LYS A 472 -22.02 -4.36 26.16
C LYS A 472 -23.52 -4.00 26.12
N ARG A 473 -24.40 -4.97 25.83
CA ARG A 473 -25.87 -4.81 25.93
C ARG A 473 -26.31 -4.54 27.38
N ARG A 474 -25.74 -5.23 28.37
CA ARG A 474 -26.04 -5.00 29.80
C ARG A 474 -25.61 -3.60 30.27
N ARG A 475 -24.47 -3.07 29.81
CA ARG A 475 -24.04 -1.68 30.12
C ARG A 475 -24.97 -0.64 29.49
N ASN A 476 -25.28 -0.78 28.21
CA ASN A 476 -26.17 0.17 27.51
C ASN A 476 -27.59 0.20 28.11
N ILE A 477 -28.12 -0.94 28.56
CA ILE A 477 -29.42 -1.00 29.26
C ILE A 477 -29.33 -0.32 30.64
N SER A 478 -28.23 -0.54 31.37
CA SER A 478 -27.99 0.13 32.66
C SER A 478 -27.90 1.66 32.50
N ASP A 479 -27.21 2.14 31.47
CA ASP A 479 -27.05 3.58 31.19
C ASP A 479 -28.34 4.23 30.69
N SER A 480 -29.14 3.52 29.87
CA SER A 480 -30.48 3.96 29.49
C SER A 480 -31.45 4.03 30.68
N ILE A 481 -31.40 3.08 31.61
CA ILE A 481 -32.22 3.10 32.82
C ILE A 481 -31.78 4.23 33.77
N ALA A 482 -30.48 4.48 33.91
CA ALA A 482 -29.95 5.59 34.71
C ALA A 482 -30.35 6.97 34.12
N ASN A 483 -30.27 7.13 32.79
CA ASN A 483 -30.69 8.36 32.11
C ASN A 483 -32.22 8.56 32.15
N PHE A 484 -33.02 7.50 32.09
CA PHE A 484 -34.48 7.57 32.23
C PHE A 484 -34.88 7.98 33.65
N LYS A 485 -34.20 7.47 34.68
CA LYS A 485 -34.43 7.87 36.08
C LYS A 485 -34.02 9.33 36.35
N ARG A 486 -32.92 9.82 35.77
CA ARG A 486 -32.52 11.23 35.87
C ARG A 486 -33.52 12.19 35.22
N ARG A 487 -34.11 11.83 34.07
CA ARG A 487 -35.13 12.65 33.40
C ARG A 487 -36.47 12.72 34.15
N ARG A 488 -36.80 11.69 34.95
CA ARG A 488 -38.06 11.65 35.71
C ARG A 488 -38.00 12.47 37.01
N PHE A 489 -36.81 12.67 37.59
CA PHE A 489 -36.63 13.47 38.81
C PHE A 489 -36.62 15.00 38.57
N ASN A 490 -36.43 15.47 37.34
CA ASN A 490 -36.40 16.90 37.02
C ASN A 490 -37.75 17.51 36.58
N ASN A 491 -38.83 16.71 36.48
CA ASN A 491 -40.12 17.17 35.93
C ASN A 491 -41.30 17.12 36.92
N THR A 492 -41.04 17.15 38.24
CA THR A 492 -42.11 17.25 39.25
C THR A 492 -41.82 18.35 40.28
N ALA A 493 -42.16 19.59 39.94
CA ALA A 493 -42.54 20.64 40.90
C ALA A 493 -43.44 21.69 40.18
N PRO A 494 -44.63 22.05 40.71
CA PRO A 494 -45.54 23.00 40.08
C PRO A 494 -45.34 24.42 40.64
N ALA A 495 -45.40 25.45 39.79
CA ALA A 495 -45.48 26.85 40.22
C ALA A 495 -46.87 27.41 39.90
N ALA A 496 -47.65 27.63 40.95
CA ALA A 496 -48.95 28.27 40.93
C ALA A 496 -48.81 29.81 40.94
N VAL A 497 -49.85 30.44 40.39
CA VAL A 497 -50.10 31.88 40.24
C VAL A 497 -50.39 32.57 41.58
N SER A 498 -49.94 33.82 41.75
CA SER A 498 -50.68 34.81 42.57
C SER A 498 -50.54 36.22 42.01
N VAL A 499 -51.69 36.85 41.81
CA VAL A 499 -51.98 38.23 41.35
C VAL A 499 -52.12 39.15 42.57
N ALA A 500 -51.68 40.42 42.49
CA ALA A 500 -52.44 41.60 42.94
C ALA A 500 -51.65 42.94 42.97
N ALA A 501 -52.38 44.01 42.59
CA ALA A 501 -52.28 45.46 42.88
C ALA A 501 -51.15 46.27 42.21
N GLU A 502 -51.41 47.15 41.24
CA GLU A 502 -52.14 48.45 41.23
C GLU A 502 -51.41 49.64 41.89
N ASP A 503 -50.99 50.55 41.00
CA ASP A 503 -51.21 52.01 40.98
C ASP A 503 -50.38 52.99 41.84
N GLU A 504 -50.25 54.20 41.26
CA GLU A 504 -49.73 55.48 41.79
C GLU A 504 -48.19 55.59 41.97
N THR A 505 -47.48 56.65 41.54
CA THR A 505 -47.84 58.04 41.21
C THR A 505 -46.65 58.76 40.55
N ARG A 506 -46.98 59.82 39.78
CA ARG A 506 -46.20 61.08 39.58
C ARG A 506 -44.92 61.03 38.73
N ARG A 507 -44.58 62.01 37.90
CA ARG A 507 -45.21 63.21 37.29
C ARG A 507 -44.06 63.92 36.55
N ARG A 508 -44.37 64.58 35.43
CA ARG A 508 -43.71 65.79 34.88
C ARG A 508 -42.35 65.59 34.17
N GLN A 509 -42.31 65.72 32.85
CA GLN A 509 -42.33 66.96 32.03
C GLN A 509 -40.93 67.53 31.77
N ASN A 510 -40.65 67.62 30.47
CA ASN A 510 -40.10 68.79 29.77
C ASN A 510 -38.59 68.93 29.52
N ASN A 511 -38.33 69.18 28.22
CA ASN A 511 -37.37 70.08 27.61
C ASN A 511 -36.04 69.52 27.06
N THR A 512 -36.05 69.31 25.74
CA THR A 512 -35.00 69.69 24.76
C THR A 512 -34.89 71.24 24.65
N PRO A 513 -33.97 71.86 23.87
CA PRO A 513 -32.79 71.37 23.10
C PRO A 513 -31.53 72.28 23.17
N GLY A 514 -30.46 71.93 22.46
CA GLY A 514 -29.52 72.93 21.93
C GLY A 514 -28.12 72.44 21.54
N SER A 515 -27.88 72.37 20.22
CA SER A 515 -26.72 72.95 19.48
C SER A 515 -25.31 72.48 19.81
N ASP A 516 -24.31 72.36 18.93
CA ASP A 516 -24.09 72.42 17.48
C ASP A 516 -22.57 72.13 17.32
N THR A 517 -22.10 71.92 16.09
CA THR A 517 -20.68 71.86 15.63
C THR A 517 -19.86 70.60 16.01
N ALA A 518 -19.36 69.77 15.09
CA ALA A 518 -18.65 69.89 13.80
C ALA A 518 -17.11 69.77 13.94
N GLN A 519 -16.57 68.95 13.02
CA GLN A 519 -15.19 68.85 12.51
C GLN A 519 -14.16 67.95 13.21
N ASP A 520 -13.81 66.88 12.49
CA ASP A 520 -12.50 66.53 11.93
C ASP A 520 -11.24 66.75 12.80
N ASP A 521 -10.48 65.67 13.02
CA ASP A 521 -9.14 65.53 12.43
C ASP A 521 -8.50 64.15 12.74
N ILE A 522 -7.98 63.53 11.67
CA ILE A 522 -6.94 62.47 11.54
C ILE A 522 -7.31 61.01 11.84
#